data_AF-A0A371YTR5-F1
#
_entry.id   AF-A0A371YTR5-F1
#
_cell.length_a   1.000
_cell.length_b   1.000
_cell.length_c   1.000
_cell.angle_alpha   90.00
_cell.angle_beta   90.00
_cell.angle_gamma   90.00
#
_symmetry.space_group_name_H-M   'P 1'
#
loop_
_entity.id
_entity.type
_entity.pdbx_description
1 polymer ?
#
loop_
_entity_poly.entity_id
_entity_poly.type
_entity_poly.pdbx_seq_one_letter_code
_entity_poly.pdbx_strand_id
1 'polypeptide(L)'
;MNRHFLVWKIFSSAWTENGFDAQDLTHFSEIKQNYPHWSDLRTVIYRDVFGYFALPSFCMLFVWIPIVGSLFLIAALPDWEFENTWLQRKMQKWYAIPWWMHYLNPLRWIGYFIAFGMAYRVINCLKRYYKAENI
;
A
#
# COMPACT_ATOMS: atom_id res chain seq x y z
N MET A 1 14.49 8.41 -9.39
CA MET A 1 13.75 7.73 -8.31
C MET A 1 12.97 6.56 -8.94
N ASN A 2 12.94 5.38 -8.32
CA ASN A 2 12.29 4.19 -8.91
C ASN A 2 10.82 4.52 -9.26
N ARG A 3 10.39 4.30 -10.52
CA ARG A 3 9.01 4.62 -10.99
C ARG A 3 7.90 4.02 -10.12
N HIS A 4 8.21 2.95 -9.39
CA HIS A 4 7.28 2.27 -8.48
C HIS A 4 7.32 2.82 -7.05
N PHE A 5 8.37 3.54 -6.65
CA PHE A 5 8.57 3.96 -5.25
C PHE A 5 7.46 4.89 -4.76
N LEU A 6 7.01 5.82 -5.60
CA LEU A 6 5.96 6.76 -5.24
C LEU A 6 4.61 6.04 -5.06
N VAL A 7 4.33 5.04 -5.88
CA VAL A 7 3.16 4.15 -5.71
C VAL A 7 3.27 3.39 -4.38
N TRP A 8 4.45 2.84 -4.07
CA TRP A 8 4.69 2.17 -2.79
C TRP A 8 4.50 3.10 -1.60
N LYS A 9 4.97 4.35 -1.70
CA LYS A 9 4.89 5.35 -0.63
C LYS A 9 3.44 5.71 -0.33
N ILE A 10 2.69 6.13 -1.34
CA ILE A 10 1.28 6.51 -1.17
C ILE A 10 0.45 5.35 -0.66
N PHE A 11 0.66 4.14 -1.19
CA PHE A 11 -0.14 3.02 -0.71
C PHE A 11 0.27 2.57 0.68
N SER A 12 1.53 2.75 1.09
CA SER A 12 1.97 2.41 2.45
C SER A 12 1.28 3.24 3.54
N SER A 13 0.79 4.45 3.23
CA SER A 13 0.01 5.26 4.18
C SER A 13 -1.33 4.60 4.55
N ALA A 14 -1.84 3.67 3.75
CA ALA A 14 -3.02 2.89 4.12
C ALA A 14 -2.81 1.95 5.33
N TRP A 15 -1.55 1.73 5.72
CA TRP A 15 -1.16 0.93 6.89
C TRP A 15 -0.69 1.78 8.07
N THR A 16 -0.76 3.10 7.95
CA THR A 16 -0.43 4.03 9.03
C THR A 16 -1.70 4.63 9.61
N GLU A 17 -1.59 5.19 10.82
CA GLU A 17 -2.73 5.79 11.54
C GLU A 17 -3.35 6.98 10.79
N ASN A 18 -2.49 7.81 10.19
CA ASN A 18 -2.91 8.99 9.43
C ASN A 18 -3.75 8.63 8.20
N GLY A 19 -3.58 7.40 7.69
CA GLY A 19 -4.27 6.93 6.51
C GLY A 19 -3.95 7.78 5.28
N PHE A 20 -4.88 7.77 4.34
CA PHE A 20 -4.77 8.53 3.10
C PHE A 20 -5.34 9.94 3.24
N ASP A 21 -4.49 10.95 3.01
CA ASP A 21 -4.82 12.37 3.20
C ASP A 21 -4.79 13.19 1.89
N ALA A 22 -5.29 14.42 1.92
CA ALA A 22 -5.34 15.34 0.80
C ALA A 22 -3.96 15.69 0.23
N GLN A 23 -2.90 15.64 1.06
CA GLN A 23 -1.52 15.84 0.58
C GLN A 23 -1.10 14.75 -0.41
N ASP A 24 -1.56 13.50 -0.22
CA ASP A 24 -1.28 12.39 -1.14
C ASP A 24 -1.93 12.58 -2.52
N LEU A 25 -3.00 13.37 -2.61
CA LEU A 25 -3.65 13.70 -3.89
C LEU A 25 -2.74 14.50 -4.81
N THR A 26 -1.83 15.32 -4.25
CA THR A 26 -0.91 16.14 -5.05
C THR A 26 0.03 15.27 -5.89
N HIS A 27 0.32 14.06 -5.42
CA HIS A 27 1.17 13.10 -6.10
C HIS A 27 0.45 12.27 -7.18
N PHE A 28 -0.88 12.39 -7.33
CA PHE A 28 -1.64 11.61 -8.32
C PHE A 28 -1.30 12.02 -9.76
N SER A 29 -1.01 13.30 -9.97
CA SER A 29 -0.56 13.83 -11.26
C SER A 29 0.77 13.18 -11.68
N GLU A 30 1.73 13.08 -10.74
CA GLU A 30 3.01 12.42 -10.96
C GLU A 30 2.86 10.91 -11.19
N ILE A 31 1.94 10.24 -10.48
CA ILE A 31 1.60 8.83 -10.77
C ILE A 31 1.10 8.71 -12.20
N LYS A 32 0.18 9.55 -12.63
CA LYS A 32 -0.43 9.46 -13.96
C LYS A 32 0.56 9.73 -15.09
N GLN A 33 1.52 10.64 -14.88
CA GLN A 33 2.63 10.83 -15.83
C GLN A 33 3.47 9.56 -16.01
N ASN A 34 3.67 8.79 -14.93
CA ASN A 34 4.43 7.54 -14.97
C ASN A 34 3.59 6.33 -15.40
N TYR A 35 2.28 6.36 -15.18
CA TYR A 35 1.31 5.32 -15.53
C TYR A 35 0.08 5.93 -16.20
N PRO A 36 0.13 6.19 -17.52
CA PRO A 36 -0.98 6.84 -18.22
C PRO A 36 -2.29 6.04 -18.13
N HIS A 37 -2.18 4.71 -18.07
CA HIS A 37 -3.32 3.81 -18.02
C HIS A 37 -3.49 3.17 -16.64
N TRP A 38 -4.74 3.15 -16.17
CA TRP A 38 -5.10 2.51 -14.91
C TRP A 38 -4.72 1.01 -14.87
N SER A 39 -4.73 0.31 -16.01
CA SER A 39 -4.33 -1.10 -16.11
C SER A 39 -2.90 -1.35 -15.64
N ASP A 40 -2.00 -0.45 -15.99
CA ASP A 40 -0.56 -0.61 -15.74
C ASP A 40 -0.29 -0.35 -14.25
N LEU A 41 -0.89 0.72 -13.73
CA LEU A 41 -0.83 1.05 -12.32
C LEU A 41 -1.49 -0.03 -11.45
N ARG A 42 -2.65 -0.54 -11.87
CA ARG A 42 -3.34 -1.64 -11.19
C ARG A 42 -2.43 -2.85 -11.05
N THR A 43 -1.67 -3.19 -12.08
CA THR A 43 -0.74 -4.32 -12.01
C THR A 43 0.31 -4.12 -10.93
N VAL A 44 0.89 -2.91 -10.83
CA VAL A 44 1.87 -2.58 -9.78
C VAL A 44 1.25 -2.62 -8.38
N ILE A 45 0.07 -2.02 -8.21
CA ILE A 45 -0.62 -1.99 -6.91
C ILE A 45 -0.94 -3.42 -6.43
N TYR A 46 -1.57 -4.21 -7.29
CA TYR A 46 -2.09 -5.53 -6.92
C TYR A 46 -0.94 -6.54 -6.82
N ARG A 47 0.00 -6.53 -7.76
CA ARG A 47 1.10 -7.50 -7.74
C ARG A 47 2.18 -7.13 -6.73
N ASP A 48 2.60 -5.87 -6.71
CA ASP A 48 3.83 -5.51 -6.00
C ASP A 48 3.53 -4.97 -4.60
N VAL A 49 2.62 -3.99 -4.50
CA VAL A 49 2.28 -3.40 -3.20
C VAL A 49 1.49 -4.38 -2.34
N PHE A 50 0.36 -4.89 -2.84
CA PHE A 50 -0.48 -5.82 -2.07
C PHE A 50 0.20 -7.16 -1.87
N GLY A 51 0.96 -7.63 -2.87
CA GLY A 51 1.79 -8.81 -2.71
C GLY A 51 2.73 -8.68 -1.52
N TYR A 52 3.44 -7.55 -1.40
CA TYR A 52 4.36 -7.31 -0.28
C TYR A 52 3.62 -7.17 1.05
N PHE A 53 2.60 -6.30 1.11
CA PHE A 53 1.88 -5.99 2.33
C PHE A 53 0.89 -7.08 2.76
N ALA A 54 0.59 -8.09 1.93
CA ALA A 54 -0.32 -9.17 2.30
C ALA A 54 0.11 -9.90 3.58
N LEU A 55 1.35 -10.39 3.63
CA LEU A 55 1.83 -11.12 4.80
C LEU A 55 1.90 -10.23 6.06
N PRO A 56 2.46 -9.00 6.00
CA PRO A 56 2.35 -8.03 7.09
C PRO A 56 0.91 -7.75 7.54
N SER A 57 -0.04 -7.59 6.60
CA SER A 57 -1.46 -7.33 6.91
C SER A 57 -2.11 -8.50 7.64
N PHE A 58 -1.80 -9.73 7.21
CA PHE A 58 -2.24 -10.93 7.91
C PHE A 58 -1.67 -10.97 9.33
N CYS A 59 -0.35 -10.78 9.49
CA CYS A 59 0.30 -10.75 10.79
C CYS A 59 -0.22 -9.60 11.67
N MET A 60 -0.56 -8.45 11.09
CA MET A 60 -1.13 -7.32 11.82
C MET A 60 -2.46 -7.67 12.48
N LEU A 61 -3.31 -8.48 11.85
CA LEU A 61 -4.57 -8.91 12.47
C LEU A 61 -4.35 -9.74 13.75
N PHE A 62 -3.31 -10.58 13.77
CA PHE A 62 -3.06 -11.50 14.89
C PHE A 62 -2.14 -10.94 15.96
N VAL A 63 -1.25 -10.01 15.62
CA VAL A 63 -0.26 -9.45 16.54
C VAL A 63 -0.62 -8.02 16.92
N TRP A 64 -1.00 -7.20 15.95
CA TRP A 64 -1.19 -5.76 16.13
C TRP A 64 -2.59 -5.40 16.62
N ILE A 65 -3.66 -6.09 16.19
CA ILE A 65 -5.02 -5.85 16.75
C ILE A 65 -5.10 -6.14 18.26
N PRO A 66 -4.59 -7.26 18.80
CA PRO A 66 -4.65 -7.48 20.24
C PRO A 66 -3.75 -6.53 21.05
N ILE A 67 -2.54 -6.21 20.54
CA ILE A 67 -1.57 -5.37 21.25
C ILE A 67 -1.87 -3.88 21.10
N VAL A 68 -2.27 -3.45 19.90
CA VAL A 68 -2.52 -2.04 19.61
C VAL A 68 -4.00 -1.68 19.64
N GLY A 69 -4.92 -2.60 19.38
CA GLY A 69 -6.34 -2.37 19.73
C GLY A 69 -6.56 -2.17 21.23
N SER A 70 -5.71 -2.77 22.09
CA SER A 70 -5.69 -2.45 23.53
C SER A 70 -5.02 -1.11 23.86
N LEU A 71 -4.05 -0.66 23.06
CA LEU A 71 -3.39 0.64 23.20
C LEU A 71 -4.18 1.82 22.58
N PHE A 72 -4.96 1.58 21.51
CA PHE A 72 -5.85 2.55 20.85
C PHE A 72 -6.98 3.03 21.77
N LEU A 73 -7.34 2.24 22.79
CA LEU A 73 -8.27 2.66 23.84
C LEU A 73 -7.64 3.66 24.83
N ILE A 74 -6.31 3.83 24.83
CA ILE A 74 -5.58 4.46 25.94
C ILE A 74 -4.60 5.57 25.50
N ALA A 75 -4.06 5.58 24.28
CA ALA A 75 -3.09 6.60 23.85
C ALA A 75 -3.30 7.09 22.42
N ALA A 76 -3.27 8.42 22.24
CA ALA A 76 -3.08 9.04 20.93
C ALA A 76 -1.67 8.71 20.44
N LEU A 77 -1.58 7.96 19.35
CA LEU A 77 -0.31 7.56 18.76
C LEU A 77 0.23 8.72 17.89
N PRO A 78 1.56 8.88 17.81
CA PRO A 78 2.18 9.94 17.02
C PRO A 78 2.04 9.66 15.52
N ASP A 79 2.08 10.71 14.69
CA ASP A 79 2.06 10.67 13.22
C ASP A 79 3.13 9.71 12.66
N TRP A 80 2.76 8.44 12.47
CA TRP A 80 3.71 7.41 12.06
C TRP A 80 3.72 7.31 10.53
N GLU A 81 4.80 7.73 9.88
CA GLU A 81 5.06 7.46 8.47
C GLU A 81 6.19 6.42 8.32
N PHE A 82 6.15 5.62 7.25
CA PHE A 82 7.29 4.76 6.93
C PHE A 82 8.46 5.59 6.42
N GLU A 83 9.63 5.45 7.04
CA GLU A 83 10.85 6.08 6.54
C GLU A 83 11.14 5.68 5.08
N ASN A 84 11.45 6.67 4.24
CA ASN A 84 11.71 6.44 2.81
C ASN A 84 12.80 5.39 2.57
N THR A 85 13.87 5.41 3.37
CA THR A 85 15.00 4.46 3.29
C THR A 85 14.56 3.03 3.64
N TRP A 86 13.70 2.87 4.64
CA TRP A 86 13.12 1.58 4.99
C TRP A 86 12.26 1.05 3.83
N LEU A 87 11.38 1.89 3.28
CA LEU A 87 10.47 1.48 2.21
C LEU A 87 11.23 1.10 0.94
N GLN A 88 12.28 1.86 0.59
CA GLN A 88 13.17 1.52 -0.54
C GLN A 88 13.84 0.15 -0.36
N ARG A 89 14.38 -0.14 0.83
CA ARG A 89 14.98 -1.44 1.13
C ARG A 89 13.97 -2.59 1.01
N LYS A 90 12.74 -2.37 1.46
CA LYS A 90 11.67 -3.38 1.37
C LYS A 90 11.25 -3.64 -0.08
N MET A 91 11.07 -2.57 -0.84
CA MET A 91 10.78 -2.65 -2.27
C MET A 91 11.88 -3.41 -3.03
N GLN A 92 13.16 -3.11 -2.77
CA GLN A 92 14.28 -3.84 -3.37
C GLN A 92 14.27 -5.34 -3.02
N LYS A 93 14.02 -5.67 -1.74
CA LYS A 93 13.90 -7.07 -1.31
C LYS A 93 12.73 -7.79 -1.98
N TRP A 94 11.61 -7.10 -2.20
CA TRP A 94 10.46 -7.66 -2.90
C TRP A 94 10.79 -8.03 -4.34
N TYR A 95 11.43 -7.12 -5.08
CA TYR A 95 11.82 -7.33 -6.48
C TYR A 95 12.99 -8.29 -6.67
N ALA A 96 13.77 -8.57 -5.62
CA ALA A 96 14.84 -9.57 -5.67
C ALA A 96 14.32 -11.01 -5.79
N ILE A 97 13.04 -11.26 -5.47
CA ILE A 97 12.43 -12.58 -5.49
C ILE A 97 11.47 -12.67 -6.70
N PRO A 98 11.51 -13.74 -7.50
CA PRO A 98 10.57 -13.95 -8.60
C PRO A 98 9.11 -13.86 -8.15
N TRP A 99 8.28 -13.15 -8.91
CA TRP A 99 6.91 -12.78 -8.52
C TRP A 99 6.04 -14.00 -8.13
N TRP A 100 6.19 -15.12 -8.83
CA TRP A 100 5.40 -16.34 -8.61
C TRP A 100 5.72 -17.03 -7.29
N MET A 101 6.96 -16.92 -6.80
CA MET A 101 7.40 -17.52 -5.53
C MET A 101 6.66 -16.91 -4.33
N HIS A 102 6.21 -15.66 -4.46
CA HIS A 102 5.45 -15.01 -3.41
C HIS A 102 4.06 -15.65 -3.23
N TYR A 103 3.45 -16.24 -4.26
CA TYR A 103 2.10 -16.81 -4.18
C TYR A 103 2.06 -18.24 -3.63
N LEU A 104 3.22 -18.86 -3.41
CA LEU A 104 3.33 -20.20 -2.80
C LEU A 104 2.90 -20.24 -1.33
N ASN A 105 2.85 -19.09 -0.65
CA ASN A 105 2.45 -19.04 0.75
C ASN A 105 0.93 -18.80 0.86
N PRO A 106 0.12 -19.77 1.35
CA PRO A 106 -1.33 -19.65 1.46
C PRO A 106 -1.77 -18.51 2.39
N LEU A 107 -0.96 -18.15 3.40
CA LEU A 107 -1.27 -17.05 4.32
C LEU A 107 -1.29 -15.69 3.63
N ARG A 108 -0.53 -15.54 2.54
CA ARG A 108 -0.56 -14.31 1.75
C ARG A 108 -1.90 -14.12 1.06
N TRP A 109 -2.64 -15.17 0.73
CA TRP A 109 -3.95 -15.03 0.10
C TRP A 109 -4.95 -14.36 1.04
N ILE A 110 -4.96 -14.76 2.31
CA ILE A 110 -5.79 -14.12 3.34
C ILE A 110 -5.32 -12.68 3.59
N GLY A 111 -4.02 -12.52 3.77
CA GLY A 111 -3.36 -11.22 3.91
C GLY A 111 -3.68 -10.23 2.79
N TYR A 112 -3.83 -10.74 1.57
CA TYR A 112 -4.11 -9.96 0.38
C TYR A 112 -5.50 -9.31 0.42
N PHE A 113 -6.52 -10.03 0.89
CA PHE A 113 -7.86 -9.47 1.05
C PHE A 113 -7.88 -8.33 2.08
N ILE A 114 -7.11 -8.48 3.15
CA ILE A 114 -6.97 -7.46 4.20
C ILE A 114 -6.24 -6.24 3.65
N ALA A 115 -5.12 -6.47 2.95
CA ALA A 115 -4.35 -5.42 2.29
C ALA A 115 -5.21 -4.61 1.31
N PHE A 116 -6.04 -5.31 0.53
CA PHE A 116 -7.00 -4.69 -0.37
C PHE A 116 -8.01 -3.82 0.39
N GLY A 117 -8.55 -4.31 1.51
CA GLY A 117 -9.49 -3.57 2.35
C GLY A 117 -8.88 -2.28 2.90
N MET A 118 -7.66 -2.37 3.44
CA MET A 118 -6.93 -1.22 4.00
C MET A 118 -6.68 -0.14 2.93
N ALA A 119 -6.25 -0.54 1.73
CA ALA A 119 -5.98 0.39 0.63
C ALA A 119 -7.21 0.74 -0.23
N TYR A 120 -8.41 0.27 0.12
CA TYR A 120 -9.61 0.41 -0.72
C TYR A 120 -9.96 1.88 -1.00
N ARG A 121 -9.85 2.75 0.02
CA ARG A 121 -10.12 4.19 -0.10
C ARG A 121 -9.16 4.85 -1.10
N VAL A 122 -7.86 4.54 -1.02
CA VAL A 122 -6.84 5.04 -1.94
C VAL A 122 -7.16 4.59 -3.37
N ILE A 123 -7.43 3.29 -3.57
CA ILE A 123 -7.79 2.74 -4.88
C ILE A 123 -8.98 3.47 -5.49
N ASN A 124 -10.04 3.67 -4.71
CA ASN A 124 -11.25 4.29 -5.22
C ASN A 124 -11.05 5.77 -5.55
N CYS A 125 -10.28 6.49 -4.75
CA CYS A 125 -9.92 7.87 -5.04
C CYS A 125 -9.12 7.95 -6.35
N LEU A 126 -8.11 7.09 -6.49
CA LEU A 126 -7.23 7.08 -7.66
C LEU A 126 -7.96 6.62 -8.93
N LYS A 127 -8.87 5.64 -8.83
CA LYS A 127 -9.77 5.27 -9.93
C LYS A 127 -10.67 6.43 -10.38
N ARG A 128 -11.20 7.22 -9.43
CA ARG A 128 -12.03 8.39 -9.75
C ARG A 128 -11.20 9.46 -10.47
N TYR A 129 -9.98 9.71 -10.00
CA TYR A 129 -9.04 10.64 -10.66
C TYR A 129 -8.77 10.24 -12.11
N TYR A 130 -8.49 8.95 -12.38
CA TYR A 130 -8.27 8.46 -13.75
C TYR A 130 -9.51 8.53 -14.65
N LYS A 131 -10.73 8.48 -14.07
CA LYS A 131 -11.98 8.58 -14.83
C LYS A 131 -12.38 10.03 -15.09
N ALA A 132 -12.19 10.94 -14.13
CA ALA A 132 -12.61 12.33 -14.22
C ALA A 132 -11.85 13.13 -15.29
N GLU A 133 -10.60 12.77 -15.58
CA GLU A 133 -9.76 13.39 -16.62
C GLU A 133 -9.89 12.72 -18.00
N ASN A 134 -10.74 11.70 -18.16
CA ASN A 134 -11.06 11.08 -19.46
C ASN A 134 -12.40 11.59 -20.04
N ILE A 135 -12.92 12.68 -19.47
CA ILE A 135 -14.10 13.45 -19.92
C ILE A 135 -13.60 14.85 -20.25
#